data_AF-A0A2S6CYW6-F1
#
_entry.id   AF-A0A2S6CYW6-F1
#
_cell.length_a   1.000
_cell.length_b   1.000
_cell.length_c   1.000
_cell.angle_alpha   90.00
_cell.angle_beta   90.00
_cell.angle_gamma   90.00
#
_symmetry.space_group_name_H-M   'P 1'
#
loop_
_entity.id
_entity.type
_entity.pdbx_description
1 polymer ?
#
loop_
_entity_poly.entity_id
_entity_poly.type
_entity_poly.pdbx_seq_one_letter_code
_entity_poly.pdbx_strand_id
1 'polypeptide(L)'
;MGYPKYWKQLAKSIKENSGWRCQKCDRSLPPDKNPQRRTHLQVHHWNRDPSDNRPENLAPLCPKCHLSYHRGGKGNISVGQLSLFDLSGFENR
;
A
#
# COMPACT_ATOMS: atom_id res chain seq x y z
N MET A 1 -6.50 7.05 16.55
CA MET A 1 -7.34 5.87 16.22
C MET A 1 -6.47 4.88 15.47
N GLY A 2 -6.28 3.69 16.05
CA GLY A 2 -5.39 2.66 15.51
C GLY A 2 -6.17 1.44 15.02
N TYR A 3 -5.52 0.62 14.20
CA TYR A 3 -6.06 -0.66 13.75
C TYR A 3 -6.41 -1.58 14.95
N PRO A 4 -7.45 -2.42 14.83
CA PRO A 4 -7.80 -3.36 15.89
C PRO A 4 -6.67 -4.37 16.15
N LYS A 5 -6.57 -4.89 17.38
CA LYS A 5 -5.52 -5.88 17.77
C LYS A 5 -5.50 -7.11 16.85
N TYR A 6 -6.66 -7.52 16.32
CA TYR A 6 -6.82 -8.67 15.44
C TYR A 6 -6.61 -8.36 13.94
N TRP A 7 -6.24 -7.13 13.58
CA TRP A 7 -6.07 -6.71 12.18
C TRP A 7 -5.18 -7.65 11.35
N LYS A 8 -4.07 -8.13 11.95
CA LYS A 8 -3.17 -9.06 11.25
C LYS A 8 -3.87 -10.36 10.83
N GLN A 9 -4.76 -10.88 11.67
CA GLN A 9 -5.51 -12.11 11.41
C GLN A 9 -6.62 -11.86 10.37
N LEU A 10 -7.36 -10.76 10.53
CA LEU A 10 -8.38 -10.35 9.56
C LEU A 10 -7.78 -10.13 8.17
N ALA A 11 -6.71 -9.35 8.07
CA ALA A 11 -6.05 -9.08 6.80
C ALA A 11 -5.46 -10.35 6.17
N LYS A 12 -5.06 -11.33 6.97
CA LYS A 12 -4.62 -12.65 6.47
C LYS A 12 -5.82 -13.42 5.89
N SER A 13 -6.93 -13.50 6.62
CA SER A 13 -8.15 -14.19 6.16
C SER A 13 -8.70 -13.60 4.86
N ILE A 14 -8.71 -12.26 4.71
CA ILE A 14 -9.13 -11.61 3.45
C ILE A 14 -8.23 -12.00 2.26
N LYS A 15 -6.91 -12.13 2.48
CA LYS A 15 -5.97 -12.56 1.44
C LYS A 15 -6.13 -14.03 1.08
N GLU A 16 -6.40 -14.88 2.08
CA GLU A 16 -6.64 -16.31 1.87
C GLU A 16 -7.96 -16.53 1.11
N ASN A 17 -9.04 -15.86 1.50
CA ASN A 17 -10.34 -15.95 0.84
C ASN A 17 -10.34 -15.42 -0.61
N SER A 18 -9.42 -14.52 -0.95
CA SER A 18 -9.22 -14.05 -2.32
C SER A 18 -8.26 -14.92 -3.13
N GLY A 19 -7.79 -16.05 -2.59
CA GLY A 19 -6.80 -16.91 -3.25
C GLY A 19 -5.50 -16.18 -3.54
N TRP A 20 -5.16 -15.18 -2.72
CA TRP A 20 -4.02 -14.29 -2.90
C TRP A 20 -4.02 -13.50 -4.21
N ARG A 21 -5.20 -13.19 -4.76
CA ARG A 21 -5.35 -12.42 -6.00
C ARG A 21 -5.78 -10.99 -5.71
N CYS A 22 -5.21 -10.06 -6.48
CA CYS A 22 -5.62 -8.66 -6.46
C CYS A 22 -7.05 -8.51 -6.99
N GLN A 23 -7.96 -7.97 -6.19
CA GLN A 23 -9.36 -7.78 -6.61
C GLN A 23 -9.52 -6.80 -7.80
N LYS A 24 -8.55 -5.89 -8.03
CA LYS A 24 -8.61 -4.92 -9.13
C LYS A 24 -8.05 -5.41 -10.47
N CYS A 25 -6.96 -6.18 -10.43
CA CYS A 25 -6.23 -6.57 -11.66
C CYS A 25 -5.96 -8.06 -11.78
N ASP A 26 -6.54 -8.86 -10.89
CA ASP A 26 -6.43 -10.32 -10.79
C ASP A 26 -5.01 -10.90 -10.64
N ARG A 27 -3.99 -10.06 -10.49
CA ARG A 27 -2.61 -10.51 -10.28
C ARG A 27 -2.51 -11.35 -9.00
N SER A 28 -2.06 -12.59 -9.14
CA SER A 28 -1.74 -13.49 -8.03
C SER A 28 -0.43 -13.08 -7.35
N LEU A 29 -0.47 -12.94 -6.03
CA LEU A 29 0.63 -12.53 -5.16
C LEU A 29 0.60 -13.38 -3.87
N PRO A 30 0.93 -14.68 -3.96
CA PRO A 30 1.04 -15.54 -2.79
C PRO A 30 2.11 -15.02 -1.82
N PRO A 31 2.07 -15.44 -0.54
CA PRO A 31 3.07 -15.03 0.43
C PRO A 31 4.44 -15.55 0.00
N ASP A 32 5.44 -14.67 -0.11
CA ASP A 32 6.82 -15.05 -0.39
C ASP A 32 7.41 -15.73 0.86
N LYS A 33 8.34 -16.67 0.66
CA LYS A 33 9.09 -17.32 1.74
C LYS A 33 10.04 -16.33 2.42
N ASN A 34 10.45 -15.27 1.72
CA ASN A 34 11.26 -14.19 2.27
C ASN A 34 10.39 -13.00 2.73
N PRO A 35 10.22 -12.79 4.04
CA PRO A 35 9.40 -11.69 4.58
C PRO A 35 9.96 -10.28 4.27
N GLN A 36 11.21 -10.16 3.81
CA GLN A 36 11.83 -8.88 3.43
C GLN A 36 11.34 -8.39 2.06
N ARG A 37 10.74 -9.26 1.24
CA ARG A 37 10.18 -8.88 -0.06
C ARG A 37 8.81 -8.25 0.13
N ARG A 38 8.73 -6.92 -0.03
CA ARG A 38 7.47 -6.14 0.07
C ARG A 38 6.52 -6.30 -1.13
N THR A 39 6.61 -7.40 -1.86
CA THR A 39 5.79 -7.68 -3.05
C THR A 39 4.42 -8.28 -2.72
N HIS A 40 4.04 -8.33 -1.43
CA HIS A 40 2.85 -9.04 -0.97
C HIS A 40 1.57 -8.23 -1.20
N LEU A 41 0.45 -8.97 -1.25
CA LEU A 41 -0.90 -8.42 -1.28
C LEU A 41 -1.18 -7.59 -0.01
N GLN A 42 -1.77 -6.41 -0.18
CA GLN A 42 -2.18 -5.50 0.90
C GLN A 42 -3.70 -5.48 1.00
N VAL A 43 -4.26 -5.13 2.16
CA VAL A 43 -5.71 -4.96 2.33
C VAL A 43 -6.01 -3.47 2.46
N HIS A 44 -6.95 -2.98 1.65
CA HIS A 44 -7.37 -1.58 1.61
C HIS A 44 -8.79 -1.44 2.11
N HIS A 45 -9.05 -0.42 2.92
CA HIS A 45 -10.41 0.02 3.25
C HIS A 45 -10.97 0.84 2.10
N TRP A 46 -12.06 0.40 1.46
CA TRP A 46 -12.69 1.08 0.33
C TRP A 46 -13.13 2.51 0.67
N ASN A 47 -13.77 2.68 1.83
CA ASN A 47 -14.19 3.97 2.36
C ASN A 47 -13.05 4.78 3.03
N ARG A 48 -11.83 4.23 3.10
CA ARG A 48 -10.64 4.82 3.77
C ARG A 48 -10.79 5.04 5.28
N ASP A 49 -11.80 4.47 5.91
CA ASP A 49 -11.98 4.48 7.36
C ASP A 49 -11.34 3.22 7.98
N PRO A 50 -10.22 3.34 8.71
CA PRO A 50 -9.55 2.19 9.32
C PRO A 50 -10.36 1.53 10.46
N SER A 51 -11.44 2.17 10.94
CA SER A 51 -12.33 1.60 11.95
C SER A 51 -13.39 0.67 11.36
N ASP A 52 -13.75 0.84 10.07
CA ASP A 52 -14.75 0.04 9.39
C ASP A 52 -14.16 -1.26 8.82
N ASN A 53 -14.14 -2.30 9.64
CA ASN A 53 -13.48 -3.57 9.32
C ASN A 53 -14.44 -4.63 8.74
N ARG A 54 -15.60 -4.21 8.22
CA ARG A 54 -16.55 -5.12 7.57
C ARG A 54 -15.91 -5.73 6.31
N PRO A 55 -16.03 -7.05 6.05
CA PRO A 55 -15.39 -7.70 4.91
C PRO A 55 -15.69 -7.04 3.56
N GLU A 56 -16.91 -6.55 3.35
CA GLU A 56 -17.32 -5.84 2.13
C GLU A 56 -16.58 -4.51 1.91
N ASN A 57 -16.01 -3.91 2.97
CA ASN A 57 -15.20 -2.70 2.89
C ASN A 57 -13.70 -3.01 2.69
N LEU A 58 -13.28 -4.28 2.75
CA LEU A 58 -11.88 -4.69 2.70
C LEU A 58 -11.51 -5.29 1.34
N ALA A 59 -10.63 -4.62 0.61
CA ALA A 59 -10.19 -5.03 -0.71
C ALA A 59 -8.73 -5.51 -0.69
N PRO A 60 -8.44 -6.78 -1.06
CA PRO A 60 -7.07 -7.25 -1.26
C PRO A 60 -6.51 -6.71 -2.60
N LEU A 61 -5.41 -5.94 -2.52
CA LEU A 61 -4.83 -5.24 -3.66
C LEU A 61 -3.32 -5.46 -3.77
N CYS A 62 -2.81 -5.54 -5.00
CA CYS A 62 -1.36 -5.51 -5.24
C CYS A 62 -0.80 -4.11 -4.89
N PRO A 63 0.50 -3.97 -4.59
CA PRO A 63 1.10 -2.68 -4.24
C PRO A 63 0.83 -1.55 -5.25
N LYS A 64 0.83 -1.87 -6.56
CA LYS A 64 0.51 -0.92 -7.62
C LYS A 64 -0.93 -0.43 -7.54
N CYS A 65 -1.89 -1.35 -7.41
CA CYS A 65 -3.31 -1.02 -7.32
C CYS A 65 -3.62 -0.32 -6.00
N HIS A 66 -3.06 -0.79 -4.89
CA HIS A 66 -3.18 -0.15 -3.58
C HIS A 66 -2.72 1.31 -3.64
N LEU A 67 -1.51 1.57 -4.15
CA LEU A 67 -1.01 2.93 -4.33
C LEU A 67 -1.91 3.76 -5.24
N SER A 68 -2.48 3.16 -6.29
CA SER A 68 -3.43 3.84 -7.18
C SER A 68 -4.67 4.38 -6.46
N TYR A 69 -5.14 3.75 -5.37
CA TYR A 69 -6.28 4.25 -4.58
C TYR A 69 -5.88 5.40 -3.63
N HIS A 70 -4.59 5.50 -3.32
CA HIS A 70 -4.00 6.62 -2.55
C HIS A 70 -3.52 7.78 -3.44
N ARG A 71 -3.45 7.58 -4.77
CA ARG A 71 -3.09 8.66 -5.71
C ARG A 71 -4.17 9.74 -5.67
N GLY A 72 -3.74 10.98 -5.40
CA GLY A 72 -4.62 12.15 -5.23
C GLY A 72 -4.28 12.98 -3.97
N GLY A 73 -3.59 12.39 -3.00
CA GLY A 73 -3.13 13.08 -1.79
C GLY A 73 -1.71 13.66 -1.88
N LYS A 74 -1.26 14.09 -3.07
CA LYS A 74 0.04 14.77 -3.20
C LYS A 74 -0.19 16.26 -2.96
N GLY A 75 0.13 16.76 -1.77
CA GLY A 75 0.37 18.18 -1.57
C GLY A 75 1.57 18.64 -2.41
N ASN A 76 1.70 19.95 -2.61
CA ASN A 76 2.90 20.52 -3.24
C ASN A 76 4.15 20.05 -2.50
N ILE A 77 5.19 19.71 -3.26
CA ILE A 77 6.53 19.48 -2.71
C ILE A 77 6.93 20.78 -2.02
N SER A 78 7.26 20.73 -0.72
CA SER A 78 7.71 21.93 -0.01
C SER A 78 8.98 22.45 -0.66
N VAL A 79 9.17 23.77 -0.68
CA VAL A 79 10.34 24.41 -1.32
C VAL A 79 11.65 23.83 -0.78
N GLY A 80 11.72 23.48 0.51
CA GLY A 80 12.87 22.83 1.13
C GLY A 80 13.15 21.38 0.70
N GLN A 81 12.18 20.70 0.06
CA GLN A 81 12.39 19.37 -0.55
C GLN A 81 12.86 19.45 -2.00
N LEU A 82 12.84 20.63 -2.63
CA LEU A 82 13.33 20.83 -4.00
C LEU A 82 14.86 20.98 -4.07
N SER A 83 15.53 21.24 -2.95
CA SER A 83 16.99 21.29 -2.87
C SER A 83 17.58 19.89 -2.73
N LEU A 84 17.44 19.06 -3.76
CA LEU A 84 18.00 17.70 -3.78
C LEU A 84 19.46 17.68 -4.28
N PHE A 85 19.94 18.79 -4.85
CA PHE A 85 21.32 18.95 -5.28
C PHE A 85 21.80 20.33 -4.87
N ASP A 86 22.85 20.38 -4.03
CA ASP A 86 23.75 21.52 -4.05
C ASP A 86 24.47 21.48 -5.40
N LEU A 87 24.06 22.35 -6.32
CA LEU A 87 24.62 22.41 -7.68
C LEU A 87 26.06 22.96 -7.69
N SER A 88 26.59 23.40 -6.54
CA SER A 88 27.98 23.85 -6.38
C SER A 88 29.02 22.77 -6.74
N GLY A 89 28.63 21.49 -6.75
CA GLY A 89 29.51 20.37 -7.11
C GLY A 89 29.51 19.95 -8.59
N PHE A 90 28.72 20.59 -9.45
CA PHE A 90 28.60 20.22 -10.88
C PHE A 90 29.33 21.17 -11.84
N GLU A 91 29.95 22.26 -11.36
CA GLU A 91 30.84 23.07 -12.19
C GLU A 91 32.23 22.42 -12.27
N ASN A 92 32.51 21.86 -13.45
CA ASN A 92 33.77 21.24 -13.92
C ASN A 92 33.99 19.75 -13.58
N ARG A 93 33.38 18.89 -14.39
CA ARG A 93 34.06 17.69 -14.89
C ARG A 93 33.66 17.41 -16.34
#